data_AF-A0A7Y9WRC5-F1
#
_entry.id   AF-A0A7Y9WRC5-F1
#
_cell.length_a   1.000
_cell.length_b   1.000
_cell.length_c   1.000
_cell.angle_alpha   90.00
_cell.angle_beta   90.00
_cell.angle_gamma   90.00
#
_symmetry.space_group_name_H-M   'P 1'
#
loop_
_entity.id
_entity.type
_entity.pdbx_description
1 polymer ?
#
loop_
_entity_poly.entity_id
_entity_poly.type
_entity_poly.pdbx_seq_one_letter_code
_entity_poly.pdbx_strand_id
1 'polypeptide(L)'
;MKTFHCNHCSHLVFYENVRCERCESLLGYVPEVAEISAFEDAGEGRWRSLHSDLQGALFRQCHNYALENVCNWMIPADSPDTLCRACQLTLTIPNLSAPDNRLYWYRLEMAKRRLLYTLAALGLDVKSRQMDPEHGLAFEFLEDGGDGEQVMTGHDNGLITLNIAEADDAYREKVRSAMGEPYRTLLGHFRHETGHYYFSQLVQDNPRWLEPFRKLFGDESVDYGEALTAYYRDGAPADWQASHISAYATMHPWEDWAETWAHYMLIVDVLDTSTSYGVALLPDDPSEPTLTDRTPVEDASFENLMKRWFPLTYALNSLNRSLGMADGYPFTLAAPVVDKLRFVHRVIAEAGDKSRPREAAAAGQGQGAVGAAAAIAPAIAPELAPAPVPAAPQPVPPSQPASAATTPAPTNQPAKPR
;
A
#
# COMPACT_ATOMS: atom_id res chain seq x y z
N MET A 1 7.99 9.00 -0.58
CA MET A 1 7.31 9.96 -1.46
C MET A 1 8.00 11.31 -1.36
N LYS A 2 8.44 11.83 -2.50
CA LYS A 2 9.16 13.10 -2.61
C LYS A 2 8.28 14.29 -2.19
N THR A 3 8.93 15.36 -1.76
CA THR A 3 8.32 16.68 -1.52
C THR A 3 8.22 17.43 -2.83
N PHE A 4 7.08 18.07 -3.07
CA PHE A 4 6.85 18.84 -4.29
C PHE A 4 6.84 20.34 -4.00
N HIS A 5 7.04 21.14 -5.01
CA HIS A 5 6.91 22.59 -4.91
C HIS A 5 5.98 23.10 -6.00
N CYS A 6 5.09 24.02 -5.64
CA CYS A 6 4.28 24.74 -6.61
C CYS A 6 5.22 25.48 -7.58
N ASN A 7 5.27 25.04 -8.83
CA ASN A 7 6.13 25.63 -9.87
C ASN A 7 5.71 27.07 -10.29
N HIS A 8 4.64 27.63 -9.72
CA HIS A 8 4.29 29.06 -9.85
C HIS A 8 4.91 29.94 -8.76
N CYS A 9 4.89 29.52 -7.49
CA CYS A 9 5.28 30.37 -6.35
C CYS A 9 6.31 29.74 -5.38
N SER A 10 6.81 28.55 -5.74
CA SER A 10 7.77 27.73 -5.00
C SER A 10 7.33 27.33 -3.58
N HIS A 11 6.04 27.43 -3.25
CA HIS A 11 5.54 26.95 -1.98
C HIS A 11 5.60 25.42 -1.92
N LEU A 12 6.00 24.87 -0.76
CA LEU A 12 5.96 23.43 -0.52
C LEU A 12 4.52 22.92 -0.68
N VAL A 13 4.36 21.84 -1.42
CA VAL A 13 3.07 21.17 -1.60
C VAL A 13 3.25 19.66 -1.44
N PHE A 14 2.19 19.01 -0.99
CA PHE A 14 2.10 17.57 -0.79
C PHE A 14 1.45 16.92 -2.01
N TYR A 15 1.69 15.62 -2.15
CA TYR A 15 1.22 14.85 -3.30
C TYR A 15 -0.28 14.95 -3.55
N GLU A 16 -1.08 15.16 -2.51
CA GLU A 16 -2.53 15.18 -2.60
C GLU A 16 -3.13 16.58 -2.73
N ASN A 17 -2.31 17.63 -2.68
CA ASN A 17 -2.83 18.97 -2.86
C ASN A 17 -3.38 19.13 -4.30
N VAL A 18 -4.60 19.66 -4.36
CA VAL A 18 -5.29 20.04 -5.61
C VAL A 18 -5.25 21.56 -5.85
N ARG A 19 -4.77 22.32 -4.87
CA ARG A 19 -4.67 23.78 -4.89
C ARG A 19 -3.47 24.21 -4.07
N CYS A 20 -2.75 25.22 -4.54
CA CYS A 20 -1.66 25.81 -3.77
C CYS A 20 -2.22 26.77 -2.71
N GLU A 21 -1.89 26.55 -1.44
CA GLU A 21 -2.40 27.40 -0.34
C GLU A 21 -1.83 28.83 -0.34
N ARG A 22 -0.76 29.08 -1.11
CA ARG A 22 -0.11 30.41 -1.18
C ARG A 22 -0.59 31.26 -2.36
N CYS A 23 -0.60 30.68 -3.56
CA CYS A 23 -0.93 31.40 -4.79
C CYS A 23 -2.25 30.96 -5.43
N GLU A 24 -2.95 30.03 -4.79
CA GLU A 24 -4.27 29.54 -5.19
C GLU A 24 -4.36 28.82 -6.54
N SER A 25 -3.25 28.65 -7.25
CA SER A 25 -3.19 27.88 -8.49
C SER A 25 -3.73 26.47 -8.31
N LEU A 26 -4.45 25.98 -9.32
CA LEU A 26 -4.82 24.56 -9.43
C LEU A 26 -3.54 23.73 -9.47
N LEU A 27 -3.52 22.62 -8.73
CA LEU A 27 -2.40 21.69 -8.72
C LEU A 27 -2.85 20.32 -9.24
N GLY A 28 -2.01 19.66 -10.03
CA GLY A 28 -2.27 18.30 -10.47
C GLY A 28 -0.99 17.54 -10.72
N TYR A 29 -1.02 16.24 -10.44
CA TYR A 29 0.09 15.35 -10.73
C TYR A 29 0.14 15.04 -12.23
N VAL A 30 1.34 15.16 -12.79
CA VAL A 30 1.63 14.83 -14.19
C VAL A 30 2.58 13.63 -14.22
N PRO A 31 2.04 12.43 -14.48
CA PRO A 31 2.81 11.19 -14.55
C PRO A 31 4.14 11.23 -15.32
N GLU A 32 4.13 11.89 -16.47
CA GLU A 32 5.20 11.92 -17.47
C GLU A 32 6.47 12.56 -16.92
N VAL A 33 6.32 13.59 -16.07
CA VAL A 33 7.42 14.29 -15.41
C VAL A 33 7.57 13.92 -13.94
N ALA A 34 6.71 13.05 -13.41
CA ALA A 34 6.73 12.63 -12.00
C ALA A 34 6.48 13.74 -10.97
N GLU A 35 5.80 14.83 -11.36
CA GLU A 35 5.74 16.07 -10.57
C GLU A 35 4.30 16.56 -10.33
N ILE A 36 4.12 17.35 -9.26
CA ILE A 36 2.92 18.16 -9.07
C ILE A 36 3.13 19.49 -9.79
N SER A 37 2.35 19.72 -10.85
CA SER A 37 2.36 20.99 -11.58
C SER A 37 1.26 21.91 -11.08
N ALA A 38 1.55 23.20 -11.02
CA ALA A 38 0.53 24.25 -11.02
C ALA A 38 0.03 24.50 -12.44
N PHE A 39 -1.22 24.93 -12.53
CA PHE A 39 -1.91 25.15 -13.79
C PHE A 39 -2.61 26.50 -13.84
N GLU A 40 -2.63 27.09 -15.03
CA GLU A 40 -3.44 28.25 -15.38
C GLU A 40 -4.62 27.82 -16.25
N ASP A 41 -5.78 28.45 -16.06
CA ASP A 41 -6.96 28.20 -16.88
C ASP A 41 -6.68 28.68 -18.32
N ALA A 42 -6.83 27.76 -19.28
CA ALA A 42 -6.65 28.03 -20.71
C ALA A 42 -7.99 28.07 -21.47
N GLY A 43 -9.12 28.07 -20.74
CA GLY A 43 -10.48 28.08 -21.28
C GLY A 43 -10.93 26.72 -21.80
N GLU A 44 -12.25 26.56 -21.94
CA GLU A 44 -12.90 25.35 -22.47
C GLU A 44 -12.55 24.07 -21.68
N GLY A 45 -12.36 24.19 -20.36
CA GLY A 45 -11.99 23.06 -19.49
C GLY A 45 -10.55 22.57 -19.67
N ARG A 46 -9.70 23.35 -20.36
CA ARG A 46 -8.27 23.06 -20.53
C ARG A 46 -7.43 23.89 -19.57
N TRP A 47 -6.30 23.31 -19.20
CA TRP A 47 -5.38 23.84 -18.20
C TRP A 47 -3.96 23.83 -18.77
N ARG A 48 -3.27 24.97 -18.72
CA ARG A 48 -1.88 25.08 -19.14
C ARG A 48 -0.96 24.77 -17.99
N SER A 49 -0.08 23.79 -18.15
CA SER A 49 0.94 23.49 -17.14
C SER A 49 1.97 24.62 -17.05
N LEU A 50 2.33 25.00 -15.83
CA LEU A 50 3.42 25.93 -15.53
C LEU A 50 4.78 25.23 -15.32
N HIS A 51 4.86 23.91 -15.55
CA HIS A 51 6.10 23.17 -15.41
C HIS A 51 7.02 23.44 -16.60
N SER A 52 8.27 23.79 -16.33
CA SER A 52 9.25 24.15 -17.37
C SER A 52 9.38 23.07 -18.44
N ASP A 53 9.46 21.81 -18.00
CA ASP A 53 9.72 20.68 -18.89
C ASP A 53 8.50 20.33 -19.78
N LEU A 54 7.31 20.80 -19.40
CA LEU A 54 6.08 20.61 -20.17
C LEU A 54 5.82 21.75 -21.16
N GLN A 55 6.64 22.81 -21.16
CA GLN A 55 6.64 23.89 -22.16
C GLN A 55 5.24 24.48 -22.44
N GLY A 56 4.41 24.61 -21.40
CA GLY A 56 3.05 25.13 -21.55
C GLY A 56 2.06 24.18 -22.25
N ALA A 57 2.33 22.87 -22.24
CA ALA A 57 1.40 21.86 -22.72
C ALA A 57 0.03 21.97 -22.02
N LEU A 58 -1.01 21.61 -22.77
CA LEU A 58 -2.39 21.67 -22.32
C LEU A 58 -2.83 20.31 -21.77
N PHE A 59 -3.51 20.38 -20.64
CA PHE A 59 -4.05 19.25 -19.91
C PHE A 59 -5.53 19.48 -19.60
N ARG A 60 -6.18 18.44 -19.11
CA ARG A 60 -7.47 18.51 -18.43
C ARG A 60 -7.42 17.68 -17.16
N GLN A 61 -8.28 18.02 -16.21
CA GLN A 61 -8.53 17.15 -15.07
C GLN A 61 -9.22 15.88 -15.59
N CYS A 62 -8.84 14.70 -15.09
CA CYS A 62 -9.61 13.51 -15.39
C CYS A 62 -11.00 13.59 -14.72
N HIS A 63 -11.95 12.79 -15.19
CA HIS A 63 -13.35 12.84 -14.73
C HIS A 63 -13.49 12.76 -13.19
N ASN A 64 -12.79 11.81 -12.55
CA ASN A 64 -12.83 11.63 -11.10
C ASN A 64 -12.18 12.79 -10.33
N TYR A 65 -11.27 13.53 -10.94
CA TYR A 65 -10.75 14.77 -10.37
C TYR A 65 -11.78 15.91 -10.55
N ALA A 66 -12.24 16.13 -11.78
CA ALA A 66 -13.11 17.25 -12.11
C ALA A 66 -14.47 17.22 -11.42
N LEU A 67 -15.10 16.04 -11.29
CA LEU A 67 -16.47 15.92 -10.78
C LEU A 67 -16.52 15.44 -9.32
N GLU A 68 -15.73 14.41 -9.00
CA GLU A 68 -15.87 13.70 -7.72
C GLU A 68 -14.85 14.17 -6.67
N ASN A 69 -13.83 14.94 -7.07
CA ASN A 69 -12.74 15.40 -6.21
C ASN A 69 -11.99 14.28 -5.47
N VAL A 70 -11.96 13.07 -6.04
CA VAL A 70 -11.27 11.91 -5.44
C VAL A 70 -9.89 11.63 -6.04
N CYS A 71 -9.52 12.38 -7.09
CA CYS A 71 -8.27 12.27 -7.83
C CYS A 71 -7.61 13.64 -7.98
N ASN A 72 -6.31 13.65 -8.31
CA ASN A 72 -5.56 14.85 -8.67
C ASN A 72 -4.61 14.64 -9.85
N TRP A 73 -4.72 13.53 -10.58
CA TRP A 73 -3.90 13.26 -11.76
C TRP A 73 -4.52 13.95 -12.99
N MET A 74 -3.67 14.64 -13.74
CA MET A 74 -4.01 15.31 -14.99
C MET A 74 -3.82 14.36 -16.18
N ILE A 75 -4.48 14.67 -17.28
CA ILE A 75 -4.33 13.96 -18.56
C ILE A 75 -4.13 14.96 -19.69
N PRO A 76 -3.40 14.63 -20.76
CA PRO A 76 -3.24 15.49 -21.92
C PRO A 76 -4.59 15.96 -22.45
N ALA A 77 -4.68 17.22 -22.89
CA ALA A 77 -5.95 17.80 -23.33
C ALA A 77 -6.55 17.05 -24.54
N ASP A 78 -5.70 16.47 -25.38
CA ASP A 78 -6.03 15.69 -26.57
C ASP A 78 -6.14 14.18 -26.33
N SER A 79 -5.93 13.71 -25.09
CA SER A 79 -6.15 12.31 -24.73
C SER A 79 -7.59 11.89 -25.09
N PRO A 80 -7.82 10.69 -25.63
CA PRO A 80 -9.17 10.17 -25.85
C PRO A 80 -9.87 9.75 -24.54
N ASP A 81 -9.12 9.55 -23.46
CA ASP A 81 -9.62 8.90 -22.24
C ASP A 81 -10.28 9.87 -21.29
N THR A 82 -11.43 9.54 -20.70
CA THR A 82 -12.04 10.41 -19.68
C THR A 82 -11.35 10.30 -18.32
N LEU A 83 -10.70 9.17 -18.05
CA LEU A 83 -10.03 8.85 -16.78
C LEU A 83 -8.51 8.87 -16.94
N CYS A 84 -7.80 9.28 -15.88
CA CYS A 84 -6.35 9.14 -15.83
C CYS A 84 -5.95 7.67 -15.66
N ARG A 85 -4.71 7.33 -16.00
CA ARG A 85 -4.20 5.95 -15.91
C ARG A 85 -4.37 5.29 -14.53
N ALA A 86 -4.35 6.05 -13.43
CA ALA A 86 -4.65 5.51 -12.09
C ALA A 86 -6.14 5.16 -11.94
N CYS A 87 -7.03 6.04 -12.37
CA CYS A 87 -8.48 5.82 -12.27
C CYS A 87 -8.98 4.76 -13.25
N GLN A 88 -8.32 4.58 -14.40
CA GLN A 88 -8.62 3.49 -15.35
C GLN A 88 -8.42 2.10 -14.75
N LEU A 89 -7.62 1.97 -13.68
CA LEU A 89 -7.43 0.70 -12.99
C LEU A 89 -8.60 0.36 -12.06
N THR A 90 -9.51 1.29 -11.74
CA THR A 90 -10.68 0.99 -10.90
C THR A 90 -11.85 0.60 -11.78
N LEU A 91 -12.25 -0.67 -11.72
CA LEU A 91 -13.41 -1.20 -12.46
C LEU A 91 -14.71 -0.86 -11.76
N THR A 92 -14.73 -1.03 -10.44
CA THR A 92 -15.92 -0.84 -9.61
C THR A 92 -15.64 0.19 -8.52
N ILE A 93 -16.48 1.23 -8.46
CA ILE A 93 -16.48 2.27 -7.43
C ILE A 93 -17.66 2.05 -6.47
N PRO A 94 -17.60 2.53 -5.22
CA PRO A 94 -18.70 2.35 -4.30
C PRO A 94 -19.93 3.20 -4.66
N ASN A 95 -21.08 2.85 -4.09
CA ASN A 95 -22.32 3.59 -4.32
C ASN A 95 -22.26 4.98 -3.68
N LEU A 96 -22.16 6.02 -4.50
CA LEU A 96 -21.99 7.40 -4.04
C LEU A 96 -23.27 8.05 -3.47
N SER A 97 -24.41 7.32 -3.43
CA SER A 97 -25.61 7.80 -2.73
C SER A 97 -25.49 7.68 -1.21
N ALA A 98 -24.61 6.80 -0.72
CA ALA A 98 -24.29 6.74 0.70
C ALA A 98 -23.32 7.89 1.08
N PRO A 99 -23.57 8.61 2.19
CA PRO A 99 -22.84 9.83 2.52
C PRO A 99 -21.32 9.71 2.59
N ASP A 100 -20.81 8.62 3.20
CA ASP A 100 -19.39 8.47 3.50
C ASP A 100 -18.59 7.83 2.34
N ASN A 101 -19.28 7.21 1.39
CA ASN A 101 -18.63 6.41 0.35
C ASN A 101 -17.71 7.21 -0.57
N ARG A 102 -18.03 8.48 -0.81
CA ARG A 102 -17.13 9.37 -1.56
C ARG A 102 -15.82 9.62 -0.81
N LEU A 103 -15.87 9.77 0.53
CA LEU A 103 -14.68 9.91 1.36
C LEU A 103 -13.86 8.62 1.39
N TYR A 104 -14.51 7.47 1.53
CA TYR A 104 -13.84 6.17 1.51
C TYR A 104 -13.18 5.89 0.18
N TRP A 105 -13.87 6.19 -0.92
CA TRP A 105 -13.31 6.11 -2.26
C TRP A 105 -12.08 7.02 -2.43
N TYR A 106 -12.16 8.28 -1.97
CA TYR A 106 -11.01 9.19 -1.97
C TYR A 106 -9.80 8.62 -1.23
N ARG A 107 -9.99 8.06 -0.03
CA ARG A 107 -8.92 7.46 0.78
C ARG A 107 -8.27 6.25 0.10
N LEU A 108 -9.08 5.38 -0.51
CA LEU A 108 -8.61 4.23 -1.29
C LEU A 108 -7.81 4.68 -2.52
N GLU A 109 -8.36 5.62 -3.28
CA GLU A 109 -7.73 6.18 -4.48
C GLU A 109 -6.42 6.92 -4.15
N MET A 110 -6.34 7.61 -3.01
CA MET A 110 -5.08 8.18 -2.51
C MET A 110 -4.03 7.10 -2.24
N ALA A 111 -4.39 6.05 -1.49
CA ALA A 111 -3.47 4.97 -1.17
C ALA A 111 -2.99 4.26 -2.44
N LYS A 112 -3.90 3.93 -3.36
CA LYS A 112 -3.56 3.37 -4.67
C LYS A 112 -2.61 4.28 -5.45
N ARG A 113 -2.86 5.59 -5.53
CA ARG A 113 -1.97 6.52 -6.25
C ARG A 113 -0.59 6.64 -5.63
N ARG A 114 -0.45 6.48 -4.30
CA ARG A 114 0.86 6.41 -3.64
C ARG A 114 1.62 5.15 -4.04
N LEU A 115 0.94 4.00 -4.03
CA LEU A 115 1.51 2.76 -4.54
C LEU A 115 1.97 2.90 -6.00
N LEU A 116 1.11 3.40 -6.88
CA LEU A 116 1.42 3.57 -8.31
C LEU A 116 2.60 4.53 -8.54
N TYR A 117 2.74 5.56 -7.71
CA TYR A 117 3.90 6.44 -7.75
C TYR A 117 5.20 5.66 -7.49
N THR A 118 5.21 4.80 -6.46
CA THR A 118 6.38 4.00 -6.08
C THR A 118 6.71 2.95 -7.12
N LEU A 119 5.71 2.22 -7.63
CA LEU A 119 5.91 1.26 -8.72
C LEU A 119 6.54 1.94 -9.94
N ALA A 120 6.02 3.10 -10.33
CA ALA A 120 6.58 3.87 -11.45
C ALA A 120 7.97 4.47 -11.16
N ALA A 121 8.35 4.69 -9.90
CA ALA A 121 9.70 5.13 -9.52
C ALA A 121 10.71 3.98 -9.56
N LEU A 122 10.24 2.75 -9.29
CA LEU A 122 11.03 1.52 -9.39
C LEU A 122 11.11 0.96 -10.82
N GLY A 123 10.46 1.62 -11.80
CA GLY A 123 10.44 1.19 -13.19
C GLY A 123 9.55 -0.03 -13.45
N LEU A 124 8.63 -0.34 -12.53
CA LEU A 124 7.68 -1.43 -12.69
C LEU A 124 6.50 -0.96 -13.54
N ASP A 125 6.31 -1.62 -14.67
CA ASP A 125 5.17 -1.38 -15.57
C ASP A 125 3.87 -1.84 -14.90
N VAL A 126 2.78 -1.09 -15.13
CA VAL A 126 1.45 -1.40 -14.63
C VAL A 126 0.50 -1.40 -15.81
N LYS A 127 0.23 -2.59 -16.34
CA LYS A 127 -0.71 -2.80 -17.44
C LYS A 127 -2.12 -2.87 -16.89
N SER A 128 -3.03 -2.06 -17.41
CA SER A 128 -4.45 -2.13 -17.04
C SER A 128 -5.13 -3.32 -17.72
N ARG A 129 -6.31 -3.72 -17.22
CA ARG A 129 -7.21 -4.67 -17.92
C ARG A 129 -7.66 -4.20 -19.31
N GLN A 130 -7.53 -2.92 -19.64
CA GLN A 130 -7.80 -2.43 -20.99
C GLN A 130 -6.67 -2.80 -21.96
N MET A 131 -5.42 -2.80 -21.47
CA MET A 131 -4.23 -3.15 -22.25
C MET A 131 -3.98 -4.66 -22.27
N ASP A 132 -4.20 -5.33 -21.15
CA ASP A 132 -4.06 -6.77 -20.97
C ASP A 132 -5.34 -7.31 -20.29
N PRO A 133 -6.35 -7.74 -21.07
CA PRO A 133 -7.63 -8.18 -20.51
C PRO A 133 -7.52 -9.39 -19.57
N GLU A 134 -6.53 -10.25 -19.75
CA GLU A 134 -6.40 -11.50 -18.99
C GLU A 134 -5.56 -11.33 -17.72
N HIS A 135 -4.47 -10.57 -17.78
CA HIS A 135 -3.49 -10.45 -16.69
C HIS A 135 -3.23 -9.01 -16.23
N GLY A 136 -3.99 -8.04 -16.74
CA GLY A 136 -3.86 -6.64 -16.35
C GLY A 136 -4.30 -6.39 -14.91
N LEU A 137 -3.66 -5.43 -14.26
CA LEU A 137 -4.03 -4.96 -12.93
C LEU A 137 -5.38 -4.22 -13.00
N ALA A 138 -6.26 -4.54 -12.06
CA ALA A 138 -7.53 -3.86 -11.83
C ALA A 138 -7.88 -3.87 -10.35
N PHE A 139 -8.75 -2.94 -9.96
CA PHE A 139 -9.24 -2.77 -8.60
C PHE A 139 -10.76 -2.72 -8.56
N GLU A 140 -11.34 -3.34 -7.55
CA GLU A 140 -12.74 -3.19 -7.18
C GLU A 140 -12.86 -2.68 -5.74
N PHE A 141 -13.66 -1.64 -5.56
CA PHE A 141 -13.98 -1.09 -4.25
C PHE A 141 -15.43 -1.43 -3.95
N LEU A 142 -15.64 -2.49 -3.18
CA LEU A 142 -16.95 -3.08 -2.93
C LEU A 142 -17.42 -2.81 -1.49
N GLU A 143 -18.73 -2.92 -1.29
CA GLU A 143 -19.39 -2.77 0.00
C GLU A 143 -19.99 -4.09 0.42
N ASP A 144 -20.00 -4.37 1.72
CA ASP A 144 -20.77 -5.49 2.25
C ASP A 144 -22.25 -5.33 1.87
N GLY A 145 -22.87 -6.43 1.44
CA GLY A 145 -24.27 -6.47 1.04
C GLY A 145 -25.21 -6.39 2.24
N GLY A 146 -26.43 -5.89 2.01
CA GLY A 146 -27.46 -5.73 3.05
C GLY A 146 -27.95 -7.03 3.69
N ASP A 147 -27.76 -8.17 3.02
CA ASP A 147 -28.24 -9.50 3.46
C ASP A 147 -27.16 -10.33 4.18
N GLY A 148 -26.04 -9.71 4.56
CA GLY A 148 -24.92 -10.37 5.25
C GLY A 148 -23.86 -10.96 4.31
N GLU A 149 -23.93 -10.67 3.01
CA GLU A 149 -22.83 -10.92 2.08
C GLU A 149 -21.64 -10.06 2.46
N GLN A 150 -20.52 -10.71 2.82
CA GLN A 150 -19.28 -10.02 3.15
C GLN A 150 -18.38 -9.98 1.93
N VAL A 151 -17.87 -8.80 1.61
CA VAL A 151 -16.85 -8.64 0.57
C VAL A 151 -15.57 -9.33 1.05
N MET A 152 -15.14 -10.33 0.29
CA MET A 152 -13.82 -10.92 0.45
C MET A 152 -12.81 -9.96 -0.18
N THR A 153 -11.87 -9.48 0.64
CA THR A 153 -10.77 -8.63 0.18
C THR A 153 -9.56 -9.49 -0.15
N GLY A 154 -8.99 -9.30 -1.33
CA GLY A 154 -7.81 -10.04 -1.76
C GLY A 154 -7.51 -9.87 -3.26
N HIS A 155 -6.69 -10.77 -3.78
CA HIS A 155 -6.22 -10.76 -5.17
C HIS A 155 -6.65 -12.03 -5.92
N ASP A 156 -7.19 -11.85 -7.12
CA ASP A 156 -7.51 -12.92 -8.08
C ASP A 156 -7.01 -12.55 -9.49
N ASN A 157 -5.93 -13.20 -9.92
CA ASN A 157 -5.33 -13.06 -11.26
C ASN A 157 -5.21 -11.59 -11.76
N GLY A 158 -4.73 -10.67 -10.91
CA GLY A 158 -4.59 -9.25 -11.23
C GLY A 158 -5.81 -8.39 -10.94
N LEU A 159 -6.95 -8.96 -10.53
CA LEU A 159 -8.06 -8.23 -9.94
C LEU A 159 -7.85 -8.14 -8.42
N ILE A 160 -7.75 -6.92 -7.89
CA ILE A 160 -7.62 -6.69 -6.46
C ILE A 160 -8.93 -6.09 -5.93
N THR A 161 -9.63 -6.83 -5.09
CA THR A 161 -10.90 -6.41 -4.49
C THR A 161 -10.64 -5.93 -3.08
N LEU A 162 -11.09 -4.72 -2.72
CA LEU A 162 -11.06 -4.19 -1.35
C LEU A 162 -12.47 -3.85 -0.87
N ASN A 163 -12.78 -4.24 0.37
CA ASN A 163 -13.94 -3.73 1.09
C ASN A 163 -13.71 -2.27 1.47
N ILE A 164 -14.61 -1.36 1.07
CA ILE A 164 -14.46 0.06 1.36
C ILE A 164 -14.52 0.38 2.86
N ALA A 165 -15.07 -0.51 3.69
CA ALA A 165 -15.11 -0.35 5.14
C ALA A 165 -13.71 -0.18 5.72
N GLU A 166 -12.66 -0.71 5.07
CA GLU A 166 -11.27 -0.50 5.50
C GLU A 166 -10.81 0.96 5.45
N ALA A 167 -11.50 1.79 4.66
CA ALA A 167 -11.23 3.21 4.58
C ALA A 167 -11.81 4.01 5.76
N ASP A 168 -12.64 3.39 6.60
CA ASP A 168 -12.96 3.92 7.94
C ASP A 168 -11.83 3.59 8.92
N ASP A 169 -11.32 4.63 9.59
CA ASP A 169 -10.23 4.50 10.55
C ASP A 169 -10.67 3.73 11.80
N ALA A 170 -11.92 3.90 12.23
CA ALA A 170 -12.44 3.20 13.40
C ALA A 170 -12.64 1.71 13.11
N TYR A 171 -13.24 1.38 11.97
CA TYR A 171 -13.33 0.00 11.49
C TYR A 171 -11.95 -0.65 11.37
N ARG A 172 -10.99 0.02 10.72
CA ARG A 172 -9.64 -0.52 10.52
C ARG A 172 -8.90 -0.77 11.83
N GLU A 173 -9.02 0.13 12.81
CA GLU A 173 -8.41 -0.05 14.13
C GLU A 173 -9.04 -1.22 14.92
N LYS A 174 -10.36 -1.39 14.80
CA LYS A 174 -11.06 -2.56 15.36
C LYS A 174 -10.56 -3.86 14.74
N VAL A 175 -10.45 -3.93 13.41
CA VAL A 175 -9.93 -5.11 12.70
C VAL A 175 -8.49 -5.39 13.09
N ARG A 176 -7.62 -4.36 13.08
CA ARG A 176 -6.22 -4.46 13.50
C ARG A 176 -6.09 -5.11 14.87
N SER A 177 -6.87 -4.63 15.84
CA SER A 177 -6.86 -5.16 17.22
C SER A 177 -7.42 -6.59 17.29
N ALA A 178 -8.50 -6.89 16.58
CA ALA A 178 -9.12 -8.21 16.56
C ALA A 178 -8.23 -9.29 15.93
N MET A 179 -7.44 -8.92 14.92
CA MET A 179 -6.50 -9.80 14.23
C MET A 179 -5.12 -9.84 14.89
N GLY A 180 -4.89 -9.06 15.94
CA GLY A 180 -3.59 -8.97 16.62
C GLY A 180 -2.50 -8.37 15.72
N GLU A 181 -2.87 -7.56 14.74
CA GLU A 181 -1.94 -6.95 13.79
C GLU A 181 -1.22 -5.75 14.44
N PRO A 182 0.11 -5.66 14.36
CA PRO A 182 0.83 -4.52 14.91
C PRO A 182 0.66 -3.26 14.05
N TYR A 183 0.28 -3.41 12.78
CA TYR A 183 0.20 -2.34 11.79
C TYR A 183 -0.84 -2.68 10.71
N ARG A 184 -1.85 -1.83 10.50
CA ARG A 184 -2.84 -1.96 9.43
C ARG A 184 -3.14 -0.61 8.78
N THR A 185 -2.87 -0.49 7.48
CA THR A 185 -3.12 0.74 6.70
C THR A 185 -3.62 0.37 5.31
N LEU A 186 -4.42 1.25 4.68
CA LEU A 186 -4.86 1.05 3.29
C LEU A 186 -3.67 0.86 2.35
N LEU A 187 -2.64 1.69 2.46
CA LEU A 187 -1.46 1.58 1.60
C LEU A 187 -0.69 0.28 1.85
N GLY A 188 -0.62 -0.20 3.10
CA GLY A 188 -0.08 -1.51 3.42
C GLY A 188 -0.83 -2.62 2.70
N HIS A 189 -2.16 -2.57 2.71
CA HIS A 189 -3.00 -3.54 2.03
C HIS A 189 -2.79 -3.53 0.51
N PHE A 190 -2.82 -2.37 -0.13
CA PHE A 190 -2.51 -2.25 -1.56
C PHE A 190 -1.14 -2.82 -1.92
N ARG A 191 -0.13 -2.61 -1.06
CA ARG A 191 1.21 -3.17 -1.27
C ARG A 191 1.21 -4.69 -1.13
N HIS A 192 0.47 -5.25 -0.17
CA HIS A 192 0.32 -6.71 -0.01
C HIS A 192 -0.31 -7.33 -1.27
N GLU A 193 -1.48 -6.82 -1.68
CA GLU A 193 -2.21 -7.37 -2.83
C GLU A 193 -1.45 -7.21 -4.15
N THR A 194 -0.71 -6.11 -4.31
CA THR A 194 0.18 -5.98 -5.47
C THR A 194 1.42 -6.88 -5.38
N GLY A 195 1.79 -7.35 -4.19
CA GLY A 195 2.79 -8.41 -4.03
C GLY A 195 2.34 -9.71 -4.69
N HIS A 196 1.09 -10.12 -4.50
CA HIS A 196 0.49 -11.27 -5.21
C HIS A 196 0.46 -11.05 -6.73
N TYR A 197 0.05 -9.85 -7.16
CA TYR A 197 0.10 -9.49 -8.58
C TYR A 197 1.51 -9.66 -9.16
N TYR A 198 2.53 -9.03 -8.56
CA TYR A 198 3.89 -9.10 -9.07
C TYR A 198 4.56 -10.47 -8.88
N PHE A 199 4.08 -11.33 -7.98
CA PHE A 199 4.48 -12.74 -7.94
C PHE A 199 4.15 -13.42 -9.28
N SER A 200 2.89 -13.31 -9.73
CA SER A 200 2.46 -13.90 -11.00
C SER A 200 3.22 -13.32 -12.19
N GLN A 201 3.47 -12.01 -12.20
CA GLN A 201 4.12 -11.33 -13.32
C GLN A 201 5.63 -11.60 -13.41
N LEU A 202 6.31 -11.76 -12.27
CA LEU A 202 7.78 -11.74 -12.23
C LEU A 202 8.41 -13.06 -11.81
N VAL A 203 7.71 -13.87 -11.00
CA VAL A 203 8.30 -15.02 -10.30
C VAL A 203 7.70 -16.36 -10.77
N GLN A 204 6.38 -16.48 -10.77
CA GLN A 204 5.65 -17.76 -10.90
C GLN A 204 6.12 -18.60 -12.09
N ASP A 205 6.20 -18.01 -13.28
CA ASP A 205 6.57 -18.72 -14.51
C ASP A 205 8.02 -18.45 -14.96
N ASN A 206 8.86 -17.98 -14.04
CA ASN A 206 10.27 -17.66 -14.32
C ASN A 206 11.22 -18.52 -13.47
N PRO A 207 11.82 -19.60 -14.03
CA PRO A 207 12.71 -20.50 -13.29
C PRO A 207 13.90 -19.79 -12.63
N ARG A 208 14.37 -18.66 -13.18
CA ARG A 208 15.45 -17.85 -12.59
C ARG A 208 15.07 -17.34 -11.19
N TRP A 209 13.80 -17.05 -10.96
CA TRP A 209 13.29 -16.48 -9.72
C TRP A 209 12.56 -17.50 -8.85
N LEU A 210 11.85 -18.46 -9.46
CA LEU A 210 11.10 -19.48 -8.73
C LEU A 210 12.00 -20.40 -7.91
N GLU A 211 13.14 -20.85 -8.45
CA GLU A 211 14.04 -21.75 -7.70
C GLU A 211 14.66 -21.07 -6.46
N PRO A 212 15.21 -19.84 -6.52
CA PRO A 212 15.65 -19.15 -5.31
C PRO A 212 14.51 -18.73 -4.38
N PHE A 213 13.32 -18.43 -4.92
CA PHE A 213 12.13 -18.17 -4.12
C PHE A 213 11.83 -19.39 -3.22
N ARG A 214 11.76 -20.60 -3.78
CA ARG A 214 11.45 -21.81 -3.00
C ARG A 214 12.45 -22.11 -1.90
N LYS A 215 13.71 -21.71 -2.09
CA LYS A 215 14.77 -21.84 -1.06
C LYS A 215 14.59 -20.87 0.10
N LEU A 216 13.95 -19.71 -0.12
CA LEU A 216 13.82 -18.64 0.87
C LEU A 216 12.44 -18.61 1.54
N PHE A 217 11.38 -18.84 0.76
CA PHE A 217 9.97 -18.70 1.18
C PHE A 217 9.28 -20.05 1.41
N GLY A 218 9.76 -21.12 0.76
CA GLY A 218 9.15 -22.44 0.81
C GLY A 218 8.42 -22.83 -0.48
N ASP A 219 7.76 -23.98 -0.46
CA ASP A 219 7.06 -24.54 -1.62
C ASP A 219 5.67 -23.93 -1.75
N GLU A 220 5.48 -23.07 -2.75
CA GLU A 220 4.21 -22.41 -3.02
C GLU A 220 3.15 -23.30 -3.66
N SER A 221 3.48 -24.55 -4.01
CA SER A 221 2.50 -25.51 -4.55
C SER A 221 1.68 -26.22 -3.47
N VAL A 222 1.94 -25.94 -2.20
CA VAL A 222 1.11 -26.38 -1.07
C VAL A 222 -0.32 -25.84 -1.25
N ASP A 223 -1.33 -26.64 -0.90
CA ASP A 223 -2.71 -26.20 -1.02
C ASP A 223 -2.99 -25.02 -0.07
N TYR A 224 -3.36 -23.88 -0.66
CA TYR A 224 -3.60 -22.64 0.05
C TYR A 224 -4.73 -22.77 1.08
N GLY A 225 -5.82 -23.47 0.74
CA GLY A 225 -6.98 -23.63 1.62
C GLY A 225 -6.68 -24.51 2.82
N GLU A 226 -5.93 -25.58 2.63
CA GLU A 226 -5.44 -26.44 3.71
C GLU A 226 -4.46 -25.68 4.62
N ALA A 227 -3.54 -24.90 4.06
CA ALA A 227 -2.58 -24.09 4.80
C ALA A 227 -3.28 -23.01 5.65
N LEU A 228 -4.26 -22.31 5.06
CA LEU A 228 -5.09 -21.32 5.75
C LEU A 228 -5.87 -21.94 6.91
N THR A 229 -6.47 -23.11 6.69
CA THR A 229 -7.20 -23.85 7.71
C THR A 229 -6.29 -24.28 8.86
N ALA A 230 -5.08 -24.77 8.54
CA ALA A 230 -4.09 -25.13 9.54
C ALA A 230 -3.64 -23.90 10.36
N TYR A 231 -3.40 -22.76 9.70
CA TYR A 231 -3.00 -21.53 10.37
C TYR A 231 -4.06 -21.02 11.35
N TYR A 232 -5.34 -20.98 10.97
CA TYR A 232 -6.39 -20.55 11.91
C TYR A 232 -6.68 -21.55 13.03
N ARG A 233 -6.35 -22.83 12.84
CA ARG A 233 -6.46 -23.87 13.87
C ARG A 233 -5.30 -23.80 14.87
N ASP A 234 -4.08 -23.70 14.37
CA ASP A 234 -2.85 -23.93 15.15
C ASP A 234 -2.11 -22.61 15.50
N GLY A 235 -2.37 -21.54 14.75
CA GLY A 235 -1.65 -20.27 14.83
C GLY A 235 -0.26 -20.32 14.20
N ALA A 236 0.45 -19.18 14.24
CA ALA A 236 1.85 -19.12 13.85
C ALA A 236 2.75 -19.89 14.85
N PRO A 237 3.84 -20.52 14.39
CA PRO A 237 4.86 -21.10 15.26
C PRO A 237 5.40 -20.07 16.28
N ALA A 238 5.68 -20.49 17.51
CA ALA A 238 6.06 -19.57 18.59
C ALA A 238 7.32 -18.73 18.31
N ASP A 239 8.19 -19.21 17.42
CA ASP A 239 9.46 -18.59 17.02
C ASP A 239 9.41 -17.97 15.61
N TRP A 240 8.22 -17.70 15.07
CA TRP A 240 8.04 -17.16 13.71
C TRP A 240 8.87 -15.88 13.44
N GLN A 241 9.07 -15.04 14.46
CA GLN A 241 9.83 -13.78 14.37
C GLN A 241 11.29 -14.00 13.97
N ALA A 242 11.82 -15.21 14.14
CA ALA A 242 13.18 -15.55 13.74
C ALA A 242 13.34 -15.63 12.21
N SER A 243 12.25 -15.75 11.44
CA SER A 243 12.31 -16.02 9.99
C SER A 243 11.24 -15.33 9.14
N HIS A 244 10.17 -14.79 9.73
CA HIS A 244 9.06 -14.15 9.01
C HIS A 244 8.82 -12.72 9.50
N ILE A 245 8.32 -11.86 8.60
CA ILE A 245 8.06 -10.45 8.93
C ILE A 245 6.79 -10.26 9.78
N SER A 246 5.82 -11.16 9.62
CA SER A 246 4.58 -11.19 10.37
C SER A 246 4.21 -12.64 10.71
N ALA A 247 3.29 -12.81 11.67
CA ALA A 247 2.73 -14.12 11.96
C ALA A 247 1.98 -14.69 10.76
N TYR A 248 1.23 -13.84 10.03
CA TYR A 248 0.45 -14.28 8.88
C TYR A 248 1.31 -14.74 7.70
N ALA A 249 2.52 -14.19 7.55
CA ALA A 249 3.50 -14.68 6.58
C ALA A 249 3.86 -16.17 6.76
N THR A 250 3.65 -16.78 7.93
CA THR A 250 3.86 -18.23 8.10
C THR A 250 2.75 -19.08 7.51
N MET A 251 1.63 -18.48 7.10
CA MET A 251 0.44 -19.18 6.62
C MET A 251 0.73 -19.91 5.31
N HIS A 252 1.38 -19.24 4.36
CA HIS A 252 1.70 -19.80 3.05
C HIS A 252 2.90 -19.07 2.42
N PRO A 253 3.76 -19.74 1.60
CA PRO A 253 4.87 -19.07 0.92
C PRO A 253 4.47 -17.90 0.02
N TRP A 254 3.26 -17.92 -0.57
CA TRP A 254 2.71 -16.76 -1.28
C TRP A 254 2.49 -15.55 -0.35
N GLU A 255 1.97 -15.77 0.86
CA GLU A 255 1.78 -14.69 1.84
C GLU A 255 3.09 -14.16 2.37
N ASP A 256 4.07 -15.03 2.62
CA ASP A 256 5.41 -14.63 3.03
C ASP A 256 6.05 -13.70 1.98
N TRP A 257 5.83 -13.97 0.69
CA TRP A 257 6.24 -13.08 -0.38
C TRP A 257 5.46 -11.78 -0.41
N ALA A 258 4.12 -11.82 -0.35
CA ALA A 258 3.30 -10.61 -0.40
C ALA A 258 3.60 -9.67 0.78
N GLU A 259 3.77 -10.22 1.98
CA GLU A 259 4.17 -9.50 3.18
C GLU A 259 5.58 -8.92 3.06
N THR A 260 6.55 -9.72 2.57
CA THR A 260 7.93 -9.24 2.35
C THR A 260 7.98 -8.16 1.28
N TRP A 261 7.24 -8.31 0.18
CA TRP A 261 7.10 -7.33 -0.88
C TRP A 261 6.53 -6.02 -0.34
N ALA A 262 5.43 -6.10 0.42
CA ALA A 262 4.81 -4.94 1.01
C ALA A 262 5.74 -4.20 1.96
N HIS A 263 6.54 -4.97 2.70
CA HIS A 263 7.53 -4.44 3.62
C HIS A 263 8.71 -3.77 2.91
N TYR A 264 9.19 -4.36 1.80
CA TYR A 264 10.20 -3.74 0.95
C TYR A 264 9.72 -2.39 0.39
N MET A 265 8.49 -2.35 -0.12
CA MET A 265 7.87 -1.11 -0.63
C MET A 265 7.72 -0.05 0.47
N LEU A 266 7.40 -0.47 1.70
CA LEU A 266 7.39 0.43 2.87
C LEU A 266 8.76 1.06 3.11
N ILE A 267 9.82 0.24 3.14
CA ILE A 267 11.20 0.71 3.36
C ILE A 267 11.58 1.74 2.29
N VAL A 268 11.34 1.43 1.03
CA VAL A 268 11.60 2.33 -0.11
C VAL A 268 10.88 3.66 0.07
N ASP A 269 9.57 3.64 0.35
CA ASP A 269 8.77 4.87 0.45
C ASP A 269 9.16 5.77 1.61
N VAL A 270 9.45 5.17 2.78
CA VAL A 270 9.85 5.92 3.97
C VAL A 270 11.26 6.50 3.78
N LEU A 271 12.18 5.76 3.17
CA LEU A 271 13.53 6.26 2.84
C LEU A 271 13.48 7.38 1.79
N ASP A 272 12.65 7.25 0.75
CA ASP A 272 12.46 8.28 -0.28
C ASP A 272 11.91 9.57 0.35
N THR A 273 10.93 9.44 1.25
CA THR A 273 10.41 10.57 2.01
C THR A 273 11.51 11.21 2.86
N SER A 274 12.22 10.41 3.65
CA SER A 274 13.32 10.87 4.51
C SER A 274 14.40 11.63 3.73
N THR A 275 14.84 11.10 2.57
CA THR A 275 15.78 11.79 1.67
C THR A 275 15.23 13.12 1.20
N SER A 276 13.97 13.15 0.75
CA SER A 276 13.38 14.35 0.16
C SER A 276 13.22 15.49 1.17
N TYR A 277 12.92 15.17 2.43
CA TYR A 277 12.89 16.15 3.51
C TYR A 277 14.29 16.54 4.01
N GLY A 278 15.34 15.87 3.52
CA GLY A 278 16.70 16.10 3.95
C GLY A 278 16.96 15.67 5.40
N VAL A 279 16.20 14.70 5.92
CA VAL A 279 16.41 14.15 7.25
C VAL A 279 17.83 13.62 7.35
N ALA A 280 18.54 14.01 8.40
CA ALA A 280 19.87 13.53 8.72
C ALA A 280 19.97 13.26 10.21
N LEU A 281 20.66 12.18 10.59
CA LEU A 281 21.00 11.86 11.97
C LEU A 281 22.49 12.08 12.16
N LEU A 282 22.83 13.07 12.97
CA LEU A 282 24.19 13.55 13.25
C LEU A 282 24.42 13.54 14.78
N PRO A 283 24.54 12.35 15.39
CA PRO A 283 24.81 12.25 16.82
C PRO A 283 26.22 12.78 17.17
N ASP A 284 26.38 13.25 18.41
CA ASP A 284 27.67 13.72 18.93
C ASP A 284 28.66 12.56 19.17
N ASP A 285 28.16 11.39 19.58
CA ASP A 285 28.97 10.18 19.77
C ASP A 285 29.17 9.46 18.41
N PRO A 286 30.42 9.31 17.93
CA PRO A 286 30.70 8.63 16.66
C PRO A 286 30.33 7.14 16.61
N SER A 287 30.05 6.51 17.76
CA SER A 287 29.58 5.13 17.83
C SER A 287 28.07 4.98 17.58
N GLU A 288 27.32 6.08 17.62
CA GLU A 288 25.88 6.07 17.40
C GLU A 288 25.52 5.97 15.91
N PRO A 289 24.34 5.41 15.57
CA PRO A 289 23.92 5.25 14.18
C PRO A 289 23.70 6.60 13.47
N THR A 290 24.47 6.86 12.42
CA THR A 290 24.33 8.05 11.57
C THR A 290 23.42 7.80 10.37
N LEU A 291 22.76 8.85 9.88
CA LEU A 291 22.03 8.85 8.60
C LEU A 291 22.41 10.12 7.84
N THR A 292 23.30 10.00 6.86
CA THR A 292 23.77 11.13 6.03
C THR A 292 23.67 10.86 4.53
N ASP A 293 23.55 9.60 4.15
CA ASP A 293 23.42 9.18 2.76
C ASP A 293 22.05 9.57 2.20
N ARG A 294 22.07 10.25 1.05
CA ARG A 294 20.91 10.78 0.32
C ARG A 294 20.76 10.18 -1.08
N THR A 295 21.37 9.02 -1.33
CA THR A 295 21.24 8.30 -2.61
C THR A 295 19.74 8.10 -2.92
N PRO A 296 19.27 8.49 -4.12
CA PRO A 296 17.91 8.20 -4.55
C PRO A 296 17.58 6.72 -4.39
N VAL A 297 16.39 6.39 -3.91
CA VAL A 297 16.05 4.99 -3.57
C VAL A 297 16.03 4.10 -4.81
N GLU A 298 15.70 4.67 -5.96
CA GLU A 298 15.74 4.02 -7.26
C GLU A 298 17.17 3.56 -7.61
N ASP A 299 18.21 4.28 -7.19
CA ASP A 299 19.61 4.00 -7.53
C ASP A 299 20.41 3.35 -6.39
N ALA A 300 19.78 3.18 -5.22
CA ALA A 300 20.42 2.63 -4.04
C ALA A 300 20.58 1.10 -4.13
N SER A 301 21.76 0.60 -3.76
CA SER A 301 21.94 -0.83 -3.51
C SER A 301 21.14 -1.29 -2.28
N PHE A 302 20.82 -2.58 -2.20
CA PHE A 302 20.15 -3.14 -1.02
C PHE A 302 20.89 -2.83 0.30
N GLU A 303 22.21 -2.94 0.32
CA GLU A 303 23.01 -2.62 1.52
C GLU A 303 22.89 -1.15 1.91
N ASN A 304 22.82 -0.26 0.93
CA ASN A 304 22.59 1.16 1.16
C ASN A 304 21.23 1.39 1.83
N LEU A 305 20.17 0.77 1.30
CA LEU A 305 18.82 0.86 1.86
C LEU A 305 18.80 0.38 3.31
N MET A 306 19.35 -0.81 3.59
CA MET A 306 19.37 -1.38 4.94
C MET A 306 20.20 -0.56 5.93
N LYS A 307 21.37 -0.07 5.51
CA LYS A 307 22.23 0.79 6.35
C LYS A 307 21.52 2.08 6.76
N ARG A 308 20.65 2.61 5.91
CA ARG A 308 19.87 3.83 6.17
C ARG A 308 18.59 3.54 6.95
N TRP A 309 18.00 2.36 6.76
CA TRP A 309 16.75 1.94 7.39
C TRP A 309 16.84 1.82 8.90
N PHE A 310 17.89 1.16 9.42
CA PHE A 310 18.02 0.92 10.86
C PHE A 310 18.15 2.21 11.69
N PRO A 311 19.02 3.19 11.36
CA PRO A 311 19.07 4.46 12.09
C PRO A 311 17.75 5.24 12.01
N LEU A 312 17.10 5.24 10.83
CA LEU A 312 15.86 5.97 10.63
C LEU A 312 14.72 5.41 11.48
N THR A 313 14.57 4.09 11.53
CA THR A 313 13.52 3.45 12.35
C THR A 313 13.75 3.60 13.84
N TYR A 314 15.02 3.60 14.28
CA TYR A 314 15.37 3.93 15.66
C TYR A 314 14.88 5.33 16.04
N ALA A 315 15.17 6.33 15.21
CA ALA A 315 14.72 7.70 15.44
C ALA A 315 13.19 7.82 15.37
N LEU A 316 12.56 7.22 14.35
CA LEU A 316 11.10 7.23 14.16
C LEU A 316 10.36 6.68 15.38
N ASN A 317 10.74 5.50 15.87
CA ASN A 317 10.09 4.90 17.04
C ASN A 317 10.34 5.71 18.30
N SER A 318 11.54 6.27 18.48
CA SER A 318 11.86 7.12 19.63
C SER A 318 11.04 8.42 19.63
N LEU A 319 10.86 9.04 18.46
CA LEU A 319 10.00 10.22 18.30
C LEU A 319 8.53 9.87 18.57
N ASN A 320 8.03 8.75 18.06
CA ASN A 320 6.66 8.29 18.33
C ASN A 320 6.40 8.07 19.82
N ARG A 321 7.30 7.35 20.50
CA ARG A 321 7.20 7.15 21.97
C ARG A 321 7.23 8.46 22.73
N SER A 322 8.03 9.43 22.28
CA SER A 322 8.08 10.78 22.88
C SER A 322 6.77 11.57 22.71
N LEU A 323 6.01 11.29 21.66
CA LEU A 323 4.66 11.82 21.44
C LEU A 323 3.56 11.04 22.17
N GLY A 324 3.91 9.98 22.91
CA GLY A 324 2.95 9.08 23.57
C GLY A 324 2.24 8.12 22.61
N MET A 325 2.78 7.93 21.41
CA MET A 325 2.25 7.04 20.39
C MET A 325 2.99 5.69 20.41
N ALA A 326 2.33 4.64 19.88
CA ALA A 326 2.99 3.37 19.60
C ALA A 326 4.10 3.53 18.55
N ASP A 327 5.00 2.55 18.49
CA ASP A 327 6.07 2.51 17.49
C ASP A 327 5.49 2.68 16.07
N GLY A 328 6.03 3.63 15.32
CA GLY A 328 5.62 3.87 13.94
C GLY A 328 6.05 2.73 13.01
N TYR A 329 7.08 2.00 13.44
CA TYR A 329 7.58 0.79 12.80
C TYR A 329 7.74 -0.33 13.85
N PRO A 330 6.70 -1.14 14.10
CA PRO A 330 6.67 -2.15 15.16
C PRO A 330 7.26 -3.51 14.73
N PHE A 331 8.18 -3.53 13.76
CA PHE A 331 8.72 -4.78 13.20
C PHE A 331 10.19 -4.97 13.57
N THR A 332 10.59 -6.24 13.73
CA THR A 332 11.99 -6.64 13.90
C THR A 332 12.44 -7.40 12.66
N LEU A 333 13.57 -7.01 12.06
CA LEU A 333 14.10 -7.65 10.86
C LEU A 333 15.16 -8.69 11.25
N ALA A 334 14.74 -9.94 11.41
CA ALA A 334 15.67 -11.06 11.58
C ALA A 334 16.49 -11.29 10.29
N ALA A 335 17.66 -11.92 10.41
CA ALA A 335 18.55 -12.15 9.27
C ALA A 335 17.86 -12.86 8.08
N PRO A 336 17.04 -13.92 8.26
CA PRO A 336 16.33 -14.54 7.14
C PRO A 336 15.31 -13.60 6.47
N VAL A 337 14.68 -12.70 7.23
CA VAL A 337 13.77 -11.68 6.67
C VAL A 337 14.57 -10.67 5.81
N VAL A 338 15.77 -10.29 6.24
CA VAL A 338 16.66 -9.42 5.44
C VAL A 338 17.06 -10.11 4.13
N ASP A 339 17.29 -11.43 4.14
CA ASP A 339 17.60 -12.19 2.92
C ASP A 339 16.40 -12.27 1.96
N LYS A 340 15.18 -12.41 2.49
CA LYS A 340 13.93 -12.31 1.71
C LYS A 340 13.74 -10.92 1.10
N LEU A 341 13.96 -9.85 1.88
CA LEU A 341 13.93 -8.47 1.37
C LEU A 341 14.98 -8.23 0.27
N ARG A 342 16.17 -8.81 0.41
CA ARG A 342 17.23 -8.77 -0.61
C ARG A 342 16.80 -9.50 -1.88
N PHE A 343 16.06 -10.59 -1.77
CA PHE A 343 15.49 -11.29 -2.91
C PHE A 343 14.48 -10.41 -3.65
N VAL A 344 13.50 -9.81 -2.95
CA VAL A 344 12.55 -8.86 -3.54
C VAL A 344 13.26 -7.72 -4.26
N HIS A 345 14.28 -7.11 -3.64
CA HIS A 345 15.08 -6.05 -4.26
C HIS A 345 15.70 -6.48 -5.61
N ARG A 346 16.25 -7.71 -5.68
CA ARG A 346 16.85 -8.23 -6.93
C ARG A 346 15.82 -8.49 -8.02
N VAL A 347 14.65 -9.02 -7.67
CA VAL A 347 13.54 -9.22 -8.62
C VAL A 347 13.10 -7.88 -9.21
N ILE A 348 12.90 -6.87 -8.37
CA ILE A 348 12.52 -5.51 -8.80
C ILE A 348 13.62 -4.87 -9.64
N ALA A 349 14.88 -4.96 -9.22
CA ALA A 349 15.99 -4.34 -9.94
C ALA A 349 16.21 -4.93 -11.34
N GLU A 350 15.92 -6.22 -11.54
CA GLU A 350 15.96 -6.84 -12.88
C GLU A 350 14.74 -6.45 -13.72
N ALA A 351 13.56 -6.40 -13.12
CA ALA A 351 12.32 -6.08 -13.83
C ALA A 351 12.19 -4.59 -14.20
N GLY A 352 12.79 -3.71 -13.41
CA GLY A 352 12.68 -2.27 -13.57
C GLY A 352 13.39 -1.75 -14.81
N ASP A 353 12.63 -1.39 -15.84
CA ASP A 353 13.14 -0.71 -17.04
C ASP A 353 13.17 0.80 -16.81
N LYS A 354 14.29 1.29 -16.25
CA LYS A 354 14.51 2.73 -16.04
C LYS A 354 14.75 3.52 -17.35
N SER A 355 14.88 2.83 -18.49
CA SER A 355 15.16 3.47 -19.78
C SER A 355 13.90 3.86 -20.55
N ARG A 356 12.74 3.31 -20.18
CA ARG A 356 11.45 3.77 -20.71
C ARG A 356 11.10 5.11 -20.09
N PRO A 357 10.84 6.15 -20.89
CA PRO A 357 10.08 7.29 -20.41
C PRO A 357 8.81 6.75 -19.74
N ARG A 358 8.38 7.33 -18.63
CA ARG A 358 7.03 7.08 -18.10
C ARG A 358 6.08 7.40 -19.26
N GLU A 359 5.55 6.35 -19.89
CA GLU A 359 5.21 6.36 -21.31
C GLU A 359 4.34 7.57 -21.65
N ALA A 360 4.85 8.45 -22.50
CA ALA A 360 4.07 9.55 -23.04
C ALA A 360 2.91 8.94 -23.83
N ALA A 361 1.71 9.53 -23.71
CA ALA A 361 0.68 9.32 -24.71
C ALA A 361 1.28 9.66 -26.08
N ALA A 362 1.70 8.65 -26.83
CA ALA A 362 2.11 8.84 -28.20
C ALA A 362 0.90 9.45 -28.92
N ALA A 363 1.08 10.63 -29.50
CA ALA A 363 0.10 11.25 -30.37
C ALA A 363 -0.20 10.28 -31.52
N GLY A 364 -1.26 9.48 -31.34
CA GLY A 364 -1.71 8.50 -32.32
C GLY A 364 -2.28 9.24 -33.53
N GLN A 365 -1.47 9.34 -34.57
CA GLN A 365 -1.93 9.69 -35.91
C GLN A 365 -3.07 8.75 -36.29
N GLY A 366 -4.26 9.31 -36.51
CA GLY A 366 -5.44 8.56 -36.85
C GLY A 366 -5.31 7.86 -38.21
N GLN A 367 -5.65 6.58 -38.24
CA GLN A 367 -6.27 5.95 -39.40
C GLN A 367 -7.38 5.02 -38.89
N GLY A 368 -8.60 5.30 -39.34
CA GLY A 368 -9.80 4.64 -38.88
C GLY A 368 -9.99 3.24 -39.45
N ALA A 369 -10.78 2.44 -38.72
CA ALA A 369 -11.63 1.41 -39.30
C ALA A 369 -12.84 1.21 -38.37
N VAL A 370 -14.03 1.41 -38.96
CA VAL A 370 -15.33 1.15 -38.37
C VAL A 370 -15.53 -0.37 -38.33
N GLY A 371 -15.98 -0.94 -37.21
CA GLY A 371 -16.24 -2.37 -37.09
C GLY A 371 -17.21 -2.71 -35.95
N ALA A 372 -18.39 -3.17 -36.35
CA ALA A 372 -19.57 -3.53 -35.58
C ALA A 372 -19.37 -4.29 -34.25
N ALA A 373 -20.24 -3.95 -33.30
CA ALA A 373 -20.51 -4.69 -32.07
C ALA A 373 -20.98 -6.13 -32.35
N ALA A 374 -20.41 -7.09 -31.63
CA ALA A 374 -20.95 -8.43 -31.46
C ALA A 374 -20.87 -8.83 -29.98
N ALA A 375 -22.03 -9.13 -29.42
CA ALA A 375 -22.20 -9.65 -28.07
C ALA A 375 -21.53 -11.03 -27.96
N ILE A 376 -20.71 -11.23 -26.93
CA ILE A 376 -20.18 -12.53 -26.54
C ILE A 376 -20.60 -12.76 -25.09
N ALA A 377 -21.44 -13.78 -24.89
CA ALA A 377 -21.85 -14.24 -23.57
C ALA A 377 -20.67 -14.89 -22.83
N PRO A 378 -20.54 -14.71 -21.51
CA PRO A 378 -19.44 -15.31 -20.75
C PRO A 378 -19.66 -16.82 -20.57
N ALA A 379 -18.60 -17.59 -20.81
CA ALA A 379 -18.51 -19.00 -20.44
C ALA A 379 -18.18 -19.09 -18.95
N ILE A 380 -19.06 -19.78 -18.21
CA ILE A 380 -18.98 -20.00 -16.76
C ILE A 380 -17.93 -21.10 -16.48
N ALA A 381 -16.87 -20.75 -15.74
CA ALA A 381 -16.02 -21.71 -15.02
C ALA A 381 -16.61 -21.96 -13.61
N PRO A 382 -16.42 -23.13 -13.01
CA PRO A 382 -17.24 -23.60 -11.89
C PRO A 382 -16.96 -22.85 -10.59
N GLU A 383 -18.06 -22.40 -10.00
CA GLU A 383 -18.20 -21.76 -8.70
C GLU A 383 -17.73 -22.71 -7.56
N LEU A 384 -16.67 -22.33 -6.85
CA LEU A 384 -16.29 -22.95 -5.58
C LEU A 384 -17.00 -22.19 -4.46
N ALA A 385 -17.99 -22.83 -3.84
CA ALA A 385 -18.67 -22.32 -2.66
C ALA A 385 -17.68 -22.16 -1.48
N PRO A 386 -17.71 -21.04 -0.74
CA PRO A 386 -16.81 -20.83 0.40
C PRO A 386 -17.20 -21.70 1.59
N ALA A 387 -16.19 -22.21 2.30
CA ALA A 387 -16.38 -22.77 3.62
C ALA A 387 -16.78 -21.65 4.61
N PRO A 388 -17.70 -21.90 5.55
CA PRO A 388 -18.14 -20.88 6.50
C PRO A 388 -17.01 -20.50 7.45
N VAL A 389 -16.75 -19.20 7.59
CA VAL A 389 -15.93 -18.65 8.68
C VAL A 389 -16.66 -18.93 10.00
N PRO A 390 -16.08 -19.66 10.97
CA PRO A 390 -16.71 -19.82 12.26
C PRO A 390 -16.75 -18.46 12.97
N ALA A 391 -17.93 -18.11 13.49
CA ALA A 391 -18.11 -16.91 14.29
C ALA A 391 -17.08 -16.86 15.43
N ALA A 392 -16.44 -15.69 15.61
CA ALA A 392 -15.51 -15.45 16.69
C ALA A 392 -16.16 -15.83 18.04
N PRO A 393 -15.47 -16.60 18.92
CA PRO A 393 -16.01 -16.90 20.24
C PRO A 393 -16.22 -15.61 21.02
N GLN A 394 -17.40 -15.47 21.62
CA GLN A 394 -17.69 -14.32 22.48
C GLN A 394 -16.70 -14.26 23.64
N PRO A 395 -16.30 -13.05 24.08
CA PRO A 395 -15.40 -12.90 25.22
C PRO A 395 -16.02 -13.53 26.46
N VAL A 396 -15.29 -14.49 27.04
CA VAL A 396 -15.60 -15.04 28.36
C VAL A 396 -15.47 -13.90 29.38
N PRO A 397 -16.50 -13.61 30.19
CA PRO A 397 -16.39 -12.57 31.21
C PRO A 397 -15.28 -12.94 32.21
N PRO A 398 -14.54 -11.97 32.75
CA PRO A 398 -13.45 -12.24 33.67
C PRO A 398 -13.96 -13.04 34.86
N SER A 399 -13.26 -14.12 35.18
CA SER A 399 -13.50 -14.93 36.37
C SER A 399 -13.37 -14.02 37.59
N GLN A 400 -14.38 -14.02 38.46
CA GLN A 400 -14.31 -13.33 39.74
C GLN A 400 -13.07 -13.80 40.51
N PRO A 401 -12.31 -12.90 41.15
CA PRO A 401 -11.18 -13.31 41.98
C PRO A 401 -11.70 -14.18 43.13
N ALA A 402 -11.02 -15.31 43.33
CA ALA A 402 -11.27 -16.22 44.44
C ALA A 402 -11.25 -15.44 45.77
N SER A 403 -12.25 -15.73 46.61
CA SER A 403 -12.36 -15.20 47.95
C SER A 403 -11.08 -15.46 48.75
N ALA A 404 -10.36 -14.38 49.05
CA ALA A 404 -9.27 -14.41 50.00
C ALA A 404 -9.83 -14.82 51.37
N ALA A 405 -9.31 -15.92 51.91
CA ALA A 405 -9.58 -16.37 53.25
C ALA A 405 -9.20 -15.27 54.26
N THR A 406 -10.18 -14.89 55.06
CA THR A 406 -10.07 -13.92 56.15
C THR A 406 -9.07 -14.45 57.19
N THR A 407 -7.91 -13.79 57.29
CA THR A 407 -7.01 -13.92 58.44
C THR A 407 -7.58 -13.09 59.60
N PRO A 408 -7.70 -13.63 60.83
CA PRO A 408 -8.17 -12.84 61.95
C PRO A 408 -7.08 -11.86 62.41
N ALA A 409 -7.50 -10.63 62.68
CA ALA A 409 -6.66 -9.54 63.17
C ALA A 409 -6.02 -9.85 64.55
N PRO A 410 -4.81 -9.32 64.83
CA PRO A 410 -4.21 -9.42 66.15
C PRO A 410 -4.94 -8.53 67.16
N THR A 411 -5.33 -9.13 68.27
CA THR A 411 -5.92 -8.49 69.44
C THR A 411 -4.88 -7.62 70.16
N ASN A 412 -5.10 -6.30 70.13
CA ASN A 412 -4.40 -5.36 70.98
C ASN A 412 -4.88 -5.53 72.43
N GLN A 413 -3.96 -5.92 73.31
CA GLN A 413 -4.12 -5.86 74.76
C GLN A 413 -4.20 -4.40 75.25
N PRO A 414 -4.95 -4.14 76.33
CA PRO A 414 -4.55 -3.18 77.33
C PRO A 414 -4.08 -3.88 78.62
N ALA A 415 -3.05 -3.31 79.22
CA ALA A 415 -2.33 -3.85 80.37
C ALA A 415 -3.02 -3.63 81.73
N LYS A 416 -2.54 -4.47 82.70
CA LYS A 416 -2.51 -4.34 84.19
C LYS A 416 -3.76 -4.74 84.99
N PRO A 417 -3.64 -5.05 86.31
CA PRO A 417 -2.48 -5.48 87.13
C PRO A 417 -2.77 -6.66 88.10
N ARG A 418 -1.78 -7.52 88.35
CA ARG A 418 -1.23 -7.93 89.66
C ARG A 418 -0.46 -9.24 89.56
#